data_AF-A0A3E0QZ33-F1
#
_entry.id   AF-A0A3E0QZ33-F1
#
_cell.length_a   1.000
_cell.length_b   1.000
_cell.length_c   1.000
_cell.angle_alpha   90.00
_cell.angle_beta   90.00
_cell.angle_gamma   90.00
#
_symmetry.space_group_name_H-M   'P 1'
#
loop_
_entity.id
_entity.type
_entity.pdbx_description
1 polymer ?
#
loop_
_entity_poly.entity_id
_entity_poly.type
_entity_poly.pdbx_seq_one_letter_code
_entity_poly.pdbx_strand_id
1 'polypeptide(L)'
;MKKFLSLLLILSSVQFSSAKEGMWIPMLLNNNIAEMQAMGCELSAEDIYSINHSSLKDAIVSFGGFCTGEFISSKGLVLTNHHCGYGQIQKQSSMEHNYLKDGFWARSMDEELKNPGLFVEQLVFMEEVTNSLVNSGDKFKEIEAALIEAKELDNPNLTYKVVPFFGNNQFFLLVTIKYNDVRLVGAPLSSIGKFGADTDNWVFPRHTGDFSLFRVYDDNGNAFTPAQHLKVNIAPRTPGEFTMVFGYPGRTQEYLTAVEMDQLVNVEN
;
A
#
# COMPACT_ATOMS: atom_id res chain seq x y z
N MET A 1 19.16 49.16 4.52
CA MET A 1 20.04 47.99 4.76
C MET A 1 19.34 46.88 5.54
N LYS A 2 18.88 47.08 6.78
CA LYS A 2 18.20 46.03 7.58
C LYS A 2 16.95 45.42 6.89
N LYS A 3 16.07 46.25 6.30
CA LYS A 3 14.89 45.77 5.55
C LYS A 3 15.23 44.97 4.27
N PHE A 4 16.37 45.28 3.65
CA PHE A 4 16.85 44.57 2.46
C PHE A 4 17.46 43.21 2.82
N LEU A 5 18.16 43.14 3.96
CA LEU A 5 18.71 41.89 4.50
C LEU A 5 17.61 40.93 4.96
N SER A 6 16.53 41.45 5.56
CA SER A 6 15.34 40.67 5.94
C SER A 6 14.60 40.12 4.72
N LEU A 7 14.51 40.88 3.63
CA LEU A 7 13.86 40.42 2.38
C LEU A 7 14.69 39.31 1.70
N LEU A 8 16.03 39.44 1.70
CA LEU A 8 16.92 38.40 1.16
C LEU A 8 16.84 37.09 1.96
N LEU A 9 16.72 37.17 3.29
CA LEU A 9 16.58 35.99 4.15
C LEU A 9 15.26 35.24 3.90
N ILE A 10 14.17 35.96 3.62
CA ILE A 10 12.85 35.39 3.32
C ILE A 10 12.83 34.74 1.93
N LEU A 11 13.50 35.33 0.93
CA LEU A 11 13.62 34.70 -0.39
C LEU A 11 14.51 33.44 -0.38
N SER A 12 15.52 33.36 0.50
CA SER A 12 16.35 32.15 0.64
C SER A 12 15.66 30.97 1.34
N SER A 13 14.52 31.20 2.00
CA SER A 13 13.72 30.15 2.66
C SER A 13 12.64 29.53 1.79
N VAL A 14 12.48 29.97 0.53
CA VAL A 14 11.54 29.35 -0.41
C VAL A 14 12.21 28.13 -1.02
N GLN A 15 12.14 27.00 -0.31
CA GLN A 15 12.47 25.72 -0.91
C GLN A 15 11.32 25.33 -1.83
N PHE A 16 11.59 25.32 -3.14
CA PHE A 16 10.68 24.74 -4.13
C PHE A 16 10.71 23.23 -3.95
N SER A 17 9.79 22.69 -3.15
CA SER A 17 9.51 21.26 -3.16
C SER A 17 8.67 20.98 -4.41
N SER A 18 9.25 20.28 -5.39
CA SER A 18 8.49 19.73 -6.52
C SER A 18 8.16 18.29 -6.19
N ALA A 19 6.90 18.03 -5.82
CA ALA A 19 6.34 16.69 -5.91
C ALA A 19 5.82 16.52 -7.34
N LYS A 20 6.25 15.45 -8.02
CA LYS A 20 5.68 15.05 -9.29
C LYS A 20 4.49 14.15 -9.00
N GLU A 21 3.33 14.52 -9.53
CA GLU A 21 2.10 13.75 -9.38
C GLU A 21 2.15 12.50 -10.28
N GLY A 22 1.46 11.43 -9.88
CA GLY A 22 1.33 10.20 -10.67
C GLY A 22 1.42 8.94 -9.83
N MET A 23 0.54 7.98 -10.12
CA MET A 23 0.57 6.63 -9.56
C MET A 23 1.07 5.68 -10.65
N TRP A 24 2.33 5.26 -10.53
CA TRP A 24 3.04 4.56 -11.59
C TRP A 24 2.95 3.04 -11.44
N ILE A 25 2.78 2.32 -12.56
CA ILE A 25 2.76 0.86 -12.58
C ILE A 25 4.18 0.32 -12.34
N PRO A 26 4.43 -0.51 -11.31
CA PRO A 26 5.78 -0.95 -10.94
C PRO A 26 6.57 -1.63 -12.07
N MET A 27 5.90 -2.46 -12.88
CA MET A 27 6.53 -3.14 -14.03
C MET A 27 7.05 -2.17 -15.10
N LEU A 28 6.56 -0.92 -15.13
CA LEU A 28 6.93 0.11 -16.10
C LEU A 28 7.91 1.15 -15.54
N LEU A 29 8.51 0.90 -14.37
CA LEU A 29 9.38 1.87 -13.68
C LEU A 29 10.63 2.27 -14.47
N ASN A 30 11.07 1.47 -15.44
CA ASN A 30 12.17 1.88 -16.34
C ASN A 30 11.90 3.20 -17.06
N ASN A 31 10.62 3.57 -17.25
CA ASN A 31 10.25 4.85 -17.85
C ASN A 31 10.47 6.04 -16.91
N ASN A 32 10.54 5.81 -15.59
CA ASN A 32 10.55 6.86 -14.56
C ASN A 32 11.82 6.84 -13.70
N ILE A 33 12.61 5.76 -13.71
CA ILE A 33 13.73 5.57 -12.78
C ILE A 33 14.81 6.66 -12.91
N ALA A 34 15.10 7.12 -14.13
CA ALA A 34 16.06 8.18 -14.36
C ALA A 34 15.64 9.49 -13.68
N GLU A 35 14.34 9.79 -13.68
CA GLU A 35 13.78 10.95 -12.98
C GLU A 35 13.82 10.76 -11.46
N MET A 36 13.45 9.58 -10.96
CA MET A 36 13.54 9.27 -9.53
C MET A 36 14.98 9.43 -9.03
N GLN A 37 15.97 8.96 -9.79
CA GLN A 37 17.39 9.10 -9.46
C GLN A 37 17.85 10.56 -9.50
N ALA A 38 17.37 11.36 -10.46
CA ALA A 38 17.63 12.80 -10.49
C ALA A 38 17.03 13.53 -9.27
N MET A 39 15.98 12.98 -8.65
CA MET A 39 15.38 13.48 -7.41
C MET A 39 16.06 12.96 -6.13
N GLY A 40 17.09 12.11 -6.25
CA GLY A 40 17.84 11.56 -5.11
C GLY A 40 17.51 10.12 -4.73
N CYS A 41 16.75 9.39 -5.55
CA CYS A 41 16.61 7.94 -5.39
C CYS A 41 17.95 7.25 -5.69
N GLU A 42 18.42 6.42 -4.75
CA GLU A 42 19.64 5.62 -4.97
C GLU A 42 19.34 4.19 -5.49
N LEU A 43 18.06 3.84 -5.64
CA LEU A 43 17.63 2.54 -6.12
C LEU A 43 17.59 2.47 -7.65
N SER A 44 17.78 1.28 -8.18
CA SER A 44 17.45 0.94 -9.57
C SER A 44 15.98 0.54 -9.72
N ALA A 45 15.50 0.42 -10.97
CA ALA A 45 14.15 -0.09 -11.23
C ALA A 45 13.99 -1.53 -10.74
N GLU A 46 15.04 -2.36 -10.88
CA GLU A 46 15.04 -3.77 -10.44
C GLU A 46 15.05 -3.91 -8.92
N ASP A 47 15.66 -2.97 -8.19
CA ASP A 47 15.58 -2.94 -6.72
C ASP A 47 14.13 -2.71 -6.25
N ILE A 48 13.33 -1.98 -7.04
CA ILE A 48 11.92 -1.69 -6.71
C ILE A 48 11.02 -2.83 -7.19
N TYR A 49 11.10 -3.23 -8.45
CA TYR A 49 10.31 -4.29 -9.05
C TYR A 49 11.18 -5.19 -9.94
N SER A 50 11.27 -6.47 -9.58
CA SER A 50 11.91 -7.51 -10.39
C SER A 50 11.08 -8.79 -10.38
N ILE A 51 11.07 -9.52 -11.49
CA ILE A 51 10.50 -10.87 -11.59
C ILE A 51 11.57 -11.96 -11.43
N ASN A 52 12.84 -11.60 -11.53
CA ASN A 52 13.97 -12.54 -11.59
C ASN A 52 14.64 -12.75 -10.22
N HIS A 53 14.53 -11.76 -9.33
CA HIS A 53 15.07 -11.81 -7.97
C HIS A 53 14.16 -11.02 -7.04
N SER A 54 14.45 -11.09 -5.73
CA SER A 54 13.69 -10.33 -4.75
C SER A 54 13.89 -8.82 -4.91
N SER A 55 12.83 -8.05 -4.70
CA SER A 55 12.83 -6.58 -4.79
C SER A 55 11.94 -5.96 -3.71
N LEU A 56 11.83 -4.63 -3.64
CA LEU A 56 10.96 -3.95 -2.66
C LEU A 56 9.50 -4.40 -2.77
N LYS A 57 9.01 -4.75 -3.97
CA LYS A 57 7.65 -5.28 -4.16
C LYS A 57 7.33 -6.44 -3.21
N ASP A 58 8.31 -7.26 -2.86
CA ASP A 58 8.09 -8.44 -2.01
C ASP A 58 7.84 -8.05 -0.55
N ALA A 59 8.21 -6.83 -0.15
CA ALA A 59 7.94 -6.31 1.19
C ALA A 59 6.61 -5.55 1.26
N ILE A 60 6.04 -5.12 0.13
CA ILE A 60 4.81 -4.32 0.09
C ILE A 60 3.62 -5.23 -0.19
N VAL A 61 2.56 -5.10 0.62
CA VAL A 61 1.41 -6.01 0.56
C VAL A 61 0.08 -5.27 0.59
N SER A 62 -0.94 -5.85 -0.05
CA SER A 62 -2.32 -5.44 0.14
C SER A 62 -2.82 -6.01 1.47
N PHE A 63 -3.27 -5.14 2.35
CA PHE A 63 -3.82 -5.50 3.65
C PHE A 63 -5.35 -5.52 3.58
N GLY A 64 -5.92 -6.73 3.65
CA GLY A 64 -7.36 -6.97 3.57
C GLY A 64 -8.04 -6.58 2.24
N GLY A 65 -7.26 -6.20 1.22
CA GLY A 65 -7.78 -5.73 -0.08
C GLY A 65 -8.21 -4.26 -0.10
N PHE A 66 -8.02 -3.51 1.00
CA PHE A 66 -8.48 -2.12 1.12
C PHE A 66 -7.40 -1.15 1.63
N CYS A 67 -6.33 -1.67 2.23
CA CYS A 67 -5.18 -0.89 2.69
C CYS A 67 -3.88 -1.43 2.10
N THR A 68 -2.80 -0.70 2.33
CA THR A 68 -1.43 -1.19 2.15
C THR A 68 -0.85 -1.56 3.52
N GLY A 69 0.06 -2.53 3.53
CA GLY A 69 0.99 -2.74 4.63
C GLY A 69 2.36 -3.15 4.10
N GLU A 70 3.31 -3.28 5.01
CA GLU A 70 4.68 -3.61 4.66
C GLU A 70 5.32 -4.57 5.66
N PHE A 71 6.02 -5.58 5.15
CA PHE A 71 6.85 -6.45 5.96
C PHE A 71 8.06 -5.68 6.49
N ILE A 72 8.24 -5.67 7.81
CA ILE A 72 9.33 -4.97 8.52
C ILE A 72 10.23 -5.93 9.31
N SER A 73 10.07 -7.24 9.15
CA SER A 73 10.94 -8.25 9.76
C SER A 73 11.00 -9.53 8.94
N SER A 74 12.04 -10.35 9.17
CA SER A 74 12.15 -11.70 8.62
C SER A 74 11.15 -12.71 9.18
N LYS A 75 10.29 -12.33 10.13
CA LYS A 75 9.26 -13.18 10.72
C LYS A 75 7.85 -12.67 10.43
N GLY A 76 7.64 -12.10 9.24
CA GLY A 76 6.30 -11.78 8.72
C GLY A 76 5.57 -10.68 9.47
N LEU A 77 6.27 -9.87 10.28
CA LEU A 77 5.70 -8.69 10.94
C LEU A 77 5.33 -7.64 9.88
N VAL A 78 4.07 -7.26 9.83
CA VAL A 78 3.47 -6.27 8.94
C VAL A 78 3.15 -5.00 9.72
N LEU A 79 3.61 -3.86 9.22
CA LEU A 79 3.18 -2.53 9.64
C LEU A 79 2.06 -2.05 8.71
N THR A 80 1.03 -1.42 9.28
CA THR A 80 -0.05 -0.76 8.56
C THR A 80 -0.64 0.34 9.46
N ASN A 81 -1.62 1.10 8.99
CA ASN A 81 -2.26 2.13 9.81
C ASN A 81 -3.14 1.54 10.91
N HIS A 82 -3.34 2.29 12.00
CA HIS A 82 -4.29 1.95 13.06
C HIS A 82 -5.71 1.89 12.51
N HIS A 83 -6.09 2.82 11.62
CA HIS A 83 -7.40 2.81 11.00
C HIS A 83 -7.62 1.60 10.06
N CYS A 84 -6.56 1.10 9.40
CA CYS A 84 -6.62 -0.13 8.60
C CYS A 84 -6.85 -1.38 9.47
N GLY A 85 -6.20 -1.45 10.63
CA GLY A 85 -6.41 -2.51 11.62
C GLY A 85 -7.68 -2.35 12.47
N TYR A 86 -8.33 -1.18 12.44
CA TYR A 86 -9.36 -0.77 13.41
C TYR A 86 -10.52 -1.75 13.51
N GLY A 87 -11.02 -2.25 12.37
CA GLY A 87 -12.11 -3.23 12.36
C GLY A 87 -11.75 -4.52 13.09
N GLN A 88 -10.47 -4.94 13.05
CA GLN A 88 -10.01 -6.12 13.75
C GLN A 88 -9.77 -5.85 15.23
N ILE A 89 -9.14 -4.70 15.55
CA ILE A 89 -8.97 -4.25 16.94
C ILE A 89 -10.34 -4.17 17.65
N GLN A 90 -11.35 -3.64 16.96
CA GLN A 90 -12.72 -3.58 17.47
C GLN A 90 -13.32 -4.98 17.68
N LYS A 91 -13.21 -5.88 16.69
CA LYS A 91 -13.75 -7.26 16.81
C LYS A 91 -13.11 -8.07 17.93
N GLN A 92 -11.83 -7.82 18.24
CA GLN A 92 -11.12 -8.45 19.35
C GLN A 92 -11.43 -7.79 20.70
N SER A 93 -11.99 -6.57 20.70
CA SER A 93 -12.30 -5.84 21.94
C SER A 93 -13.58 -6.36 22.59
N SER A 94 -13.62 -6.34 23.91
CA SER A 94 -14.79 -6.62 24.73
C SER A 94 -14.93 -5.57 25.85
N MET A 95 -15.96 -5.70 26.70
CA MET A 95 -16.07 -4.88 27.91
C MET A 95 -14.97 -5.17 28.92
N GLU A 96 -14.46 -6.40 28.96
CA GLU A 96 -13.38 -6.83 29.85
C GLU A 96 -12.00 -6.46 29.29
N HIS A 97 -11.83 -6.54 27.97
CA HIS A 97 -10.57 -6.25 27.27
C HIS A 97 -10.82 -5.24 26.15
N ASN A 98 -10.73 -3.95 26.47
CA ASN A 98 -11.04 -2.88 25.52
C ASN A 98 -9.77 -2.41 24.79
N TYR A 99 -9.35 -3.16 23.77
CA TYR A 99 -8.13 -2.84 23.00
C TYR A 99 -8.22 -1.51 22.25
N LEU A 100 -9.43 -1.04 21.91
CA LEU A 100 -9.61 0.31 21.37
C LEU A 100 -9.20 1.40 22.36
N LYS A 101 -9.55 1.22 23.64
CA LYS A 101 -9.26 2.20 24.71
C LYS A 101 -7.84 2.06 25.25
N ASP A 102 -7.41 0.84 25.49
CA ASP A 102 -6.20 0.54 26.27
C ASP A 102 -5.01 0.15 25.39
N GLY A 103 -5.25 -0.08 24.09
CA GLY A 103 -4.27 -0.65 23.17
C GLY A 103 -4.11 -2.15 23.37
N PHE A 104 -3.27 -2.76 22.54
CA PHE A 104 -2.94 -4.18 22.62
C PHE A 104 -1.47 -4.38 22.26
N TRP A 105 -0.78 -5.28 22.96
CA TRP A 105 0.63 -5.63 22.69
C TRP A 105 0.90 -7.06 23.11
N ALA A 106 0.96 -7.98 22.14
CA ALA A 106 1.37 -9.36 22.38
C ALA A 106 2.82 -9.40 22.89
N ARG A 107 3.07 -10.08 24.01
CA ARG A 107 4.43 -10.24 24.57
C ARG A 107 5.16 -11.44 23.98
N SER A 108 4.42 -12.35 23.35
CA SER A 108 4.91 -13.54 22.67
C SER A 108 4.06 -13.83 21.44
N MET A 109 4.55 -14.68 20.52
CA MET A 109 3.79 -15.08 19.32
C MET A 109 2.50 -15.83 19.66
N ASP A 110 2.49 -16.55 20.79
CA ASP A 110 1.32 -17.31 21.26
C ASP A 110 0.19 -16.39 21.78
N GLU A 111 0.51 -15.13 22.11
CA GLU A 111 -0.47 -14.11 22.52
C GLU A 111 -1.07 -13.34 21.33
N GLU A 112 -0.56 -13.54 20.10
CA GLU A 112 -1.05 -12.82 18.92
C GLU A 112 -2.47 -13.25 18.55
N LEU A 113 -3.38 -12.30 18.35
CA LEU A 113 -4.81 -12.58 18.20
C LEU A 113 -5.17 -12.90 16.75
N LYS A 114 -5.72 -14.09 16.49
CA LYS A 114 -6.20 -14.51 15.16
C LYS A 114 -7.36 -13.66 14.67
N ASN A 115 -7.34 -13.23 13.41
CA ASN A 115 -8.41 -12.43 12.81
C ASN A 115 -9.09 -13.19 11.65
N PRO A 116 -10.14 -13.99 11.92
CA PRO A 116 -10.86 -14.70 10.87
C PRO A 116 -11.36 -13.76 9.76
N GLY A 117 -11.04 -14.09 8.51
CA GLY A 117 -11.42 -13.33 7.32
C GLY A 117 -10.52 -12.14 6.98
N LEU A 118 -9.54 -11.80 7.83
CA LEU A 118 -8.45 -10.91 7.43
C LEU A 118 -7.44 -11.70 6.57
N PHE A 119 -6.94 -11.07 5.52
CA PHE A 119 -5.87 -11.63 4.70
C PHE A 119 -4.85 -10.56 4.35
N VAL A 120 -3.66 -11.01 3.96
CA VAL A 120 -2.61 -10.20 3.35
C VAL A 120 -2.34 -10.79 1.97
N GLU A 121 -2.28 -9.95 0.94
CA GLU A 121 -2.04 -10.37 -0.43
C GLU A 121 -0.77 -9.71 -0.97
N GLN A 122 0.16 -10.52 -1.46
CA GLN A 122 1.49 -10.11 -1.92
C GLN A 122 1.58 -10.25 -3.44
N LEU A 123 2.14 -9.25 -4.12
CA LEU A 123 2.35 -9.28 -5.57
C LEU A 123 3.56 -10.14 -5.96
N VAL A 124 3.34 -11.20 -6.74
CA VAL A 124 4.41 -12.02 -7.31
C VAL A 124 4.92 -11.39 -8.60
N PHE A 125 4.04 -11.15 -9.56
CA PHE A 125 4.37 -10.43 -10.79
C PHE A 125 3.11 -9.90 -11.48
N MET A 126 3.33 -9.07 -12.50
CA MET A 126 2.33 -8.57 -13.43
C MET A 126 2.69 -9.01 -14.84
N GLU A 127 1.69 -9.25 -15.67
CA GLU A 127 1.82 -9.56 -17.10
C GLU A 127 0.82 -8.72 -17.88
N GLU A 128 1.24 -8.10 -18.98
CA GLU A 128 0.31 -7.39 -19.85
C GLU A 128 -0.43 -8.39 -20.75
N VAL A 129 -1.76 -8.37 -20.69
CA VAL A 129 -2.64 -9.29 -21.45
C VAL A 129 -3.61 -8.54 -22.38
N THR A 130 -3.34 -7.24 -22.63
CA THR A 130 -4.18 -6.33 -23.43
C THR A 130 -4.56 -6.92 -24.78
N ASN A 131 -3.60 -7.48 -25.53
CA ASN A 131 -3.80 -7.96 -26.90
C ASN A 131 -4.84 -9.09 -26.99
N SER A 132 -5.00 -9.87 -25.92
CA SER A 132 -5.98 -10.97 -25.86
C SER A 132 -7.40 -10.47 -25.56
N LEU A 133 -7.55 -9.27 -24.99
CA LEU A 133 -8.79 -8.82 -24.33
C LEU A 133 -9.40 -7.54 -24.91
N VAL A 134 -8.60 -6.56 -25.33
CA VAL A 134 -9.09 -5.20 -25.63
C VAL A 134 -10.15 -5.14 -26.75
N ASN A 135 -10.12 -6.10 -27.67
CA ASN A 135 -11.06 -6.18 -28.81
C ASN A 135 -11.90 -7.47 -28.82
N SER A 136 -12.01 -8.17 -27.69
CA SER A 136 -12.73 -9.44 -27.63
C SER A 136 -14.26 -9.30 -27.66
N GLY A 137 -14.79 -8.08 -27.46
CA GLY A 137 -16.22 -7.81 -27.40
C GLY A 137 -16.92 -8.74 -26.41
N ASP A 138 -18.02 -9.36 -26.85
CA ASP A 138 -18.84 -10.28 -26.04
C ASP A 138 -18.05 -11.49 -25.49
N LYS A 139 -16.93 -11.85 -26.13
CA LYS A 139 -16.09 -12.97 -25.69
C LYS A 139 -15.13 -12.62 -24.56
N PHE A 140 -15.12 -11.37 -24.07
CA PHE A 140 -14.19 -10.93 -23.03
C PHE A 140 -14.14 -11.87 -21.83
N LYS A 141 -15.30 -12.22 -21.28
CA LYS A 141 -15.38 -13.06 -20.07
C LYS A 141 -14.91 -14.49 -20.31
N GLU A 142 -15.16 -15.03 -21.51
CA GLU A 142 -14.70 -16.37 -21.89
C GLU A 142 -13.17 -16.41 -22.03
N ILE A 143 -12.58 -15.40 -22.68
CA ILE A 143 -11.12 -15.31 -22.87
C ILE A 143 -10.42 -15.01 -21.54
N GLU A 144 -10.97 -14.11 -20.72
CA GLU A 144 -10.47 -13.81 -19.37
C GLU A 144 -10.43 -15.09 -18.51
N ALA A 145 -11.53 -15.85 -18.48
CA ALA A 145 -11.59 -17.10 -17.73
C ALA A 145 -10.59 -18.15 -18.24
N ALA A 146 -10.48 -18.33 -19.56
CA ALA A 146 -9.54 -19.28 -20.15
C ALA A 146 -8.07 -18.91 -19.88
N LEU A 147 -7.73 -17.61 -19.89
CA LEU A 147 -6.38 -17.12 -19.55
C LEU A 147 -6.04 -17.41 -18.09
N ILE A 148 -6.98 -17.16 -17.18
CA ILE A 148 -6.82 -17.42 -15.75
C ILE A 148 -6.69 -18.93 -15.50
N GLU A 149 -7.59 -19.74 -16.05
CA GLU A 149 -7.58 -21.20 -15.90
C GLU A 149 -6.26 -21.80 -16.39
N ALA A 150 -5.75 -21.36 -17.54
CA ALA A 150 -4.47 -21.82 -18.06
C ALA A 150 -3.30 -21.53 -17.09
N LYS A 151 -3.29 -20.37 -16.45
CA LYS A 151 -2.24 -19.98 -15.49
C LYS A 151 -2.39 -20.69 -14.14
N GLU A 152 -3.62 -20.93 -13.70
CA GLU A 152 -3.92 -21.71 -12.49
C GLU A 152 -3.48 -23.18 -12.63
N LEU A 153 -3.58 -23.75 -13.84
CA LEU A 153 -3.05 -25.09 -14.13
C LEU A 153 -1.52 -25.15 -13.99
N ASP A 154 -0.80 -24.08 -14.33
CA ASP A 154 0.65 -24.01 -14.19
C ASP A 154 1.09 -23.87 -12.72
N ASN A 155 0.39 -23.06 -11.92
CA ASN A 155 0.66 -22.93 -10.48
C ASN A 155 -0.62 -22.65 -9.67
N PRO A 156 -1.27 -23.70 -9.12
CA PRO A 156 -2.55 -23.56 -8.43
C PRO A 156 -2.47 -22.89 -7.06
N ASN A 157 -1.27 -22.64 -6.54
CA ASN A 157 -1.07 -21.98 -5.24
C ASN A 157 -1.05 -20.45 -5.34
N LEU A 158 -1.12 -19.90 -6.56
CA LEU A 158 -1.17 -18.46 -6.81
C LEU A 158 -2.60 -18.02 -7.12
N THR A 159 -2.87 -16.74 -6.91
CA THR A 159 -4.12 -16.09 -7.28
C THR A 159 -3.88 -15.24 -8.53
N TYR A 160 -4.82 -15.29 -9.46
CA TYR A 160 -4.72 -14.64 -10.76
C TYR A 160 -5.89 -13.70 -10.96
N LYS A 161 -5.62 -12.44 -11.31
CA LYS A 161 -6.68 -11.45 -11.53
C LYS A 161 -6.34 -10.56 -12.70
N VAL A 162 -7.21 -10.53 -13.71
CA VAL A 162 -7.15 -9.52 -14.76
C VAL A 162 -7.73 -8.22 -14.22
N VAL A 163 -6.98 -7.14 -14.38
CA VAL A 163 -7.36 -5.80 -13.92
C VAL A 163 -7.31 -4.83 -15.10
N PRO A 164 -8.39 -4.07 -15.37
CA PRO A 164 -8.39 -3.05 -16.41
C PRO A 164 -7.66 -1.79 -15.94
N PHE A 165 -6.92 -1.18 -16.86
CA PHE A 165 -6.26 0.11 -16.70
C PHE A 165 -6.68 1.04 -17.84
N PHE A 166 -6.53 2.36 -17.62
CA PHE A 166 -6.80 3.40 -18.61
C PHE A 166 -8.19 3.30 -19.26
N GLY A 167 -9.25 3.08 -18.47
CA GLY A 167 -10.62 3.01 -18.99
C GLY A 167 -10.88 1.82 -19.93
N ASN A 168 -10.34 0.65 -19.59
CA ASN A 168 -10.41 -0.60 -20.38
C ASN A 168 -9.58 -0.59 -21.68
N ASN A 169 -8.62 0.33 -21.83
CA ASN A 169 -7.71 0.33 -22.98
C ASN A 169 -6.49 -0.58 -22.77
N GLN A 170 -6.17 -0.94 -21.52
CA GLN A 170 -5.11 -1.89 -21.19
C GLN A 170 -5.57 -2.85 -20.11
N PHE A 171 -5.03 -4.07 -20.13
CA PHE A 171 -5.35 -5.11 -19.16
C PHE A 171 -4.07 -5.77 -18.66
N PHE A 172 -3.93 -5.84 -17.35
CA PHE A 172 -2.82 -6.53 -16.70
C PHE A 172 -3.35 -7.71 -15.90
N LEU A 173 -2.71 -8.87 -16.05
CA LEU A 173 -2.85 -9.99 -15.16
C LEU A 173 -1.95 -9.75 -13.95
N LEU A 174 -2.54 -9.61 -12.77
CA LEU A 174 -1.83 -9.60 -11.51
C LEU A 174 -1.79 -11.03 -10.97
N VAL A 175 -0.59 -11.47 -10.60
CA VAL A 175 -0.36 -12.77 -9.98
C VAL A 175 0.08 -12.53 -8.54
N THR A 176 -0.68 -13.04 -7.59
CA THR A 176 -0.52 -12.78 -6.15
C THR A 176 -0.44 -14.06 -5.33
N ILE A 177 0.08 -13.95 -4.12
CA ILE A 177 -0.05 -14.98 -3.07
C ILE A 177 -0.93 -14.38 -1.97
N LYS A 178 -1.93 -15.13 -1.52
CA LYS A 178 -2.87 -14.70 -0.48
C LYS A 178 -2.67 -15.51 0.80
N TYR A 179 -2.30 -14.82 1.88
CA TYR A 179 -2.13 -15.39 3.20
C TYR A 179 -3.36 -15.10 4.07
N ASN A 180 -3.98 -16.16 4.61
CA ASN A 180 -5.26 -16.05 5.34
C ASN A 180 -5.13 -16.16 6.87
N ASP A 181 -3.95 -16.49 7.42
CA ASP A 181 -3.68 -16.41 8.86
C ASP A 181 -2.88 -15.14 9.17
N VAL A 182 -3.61 -14.07 9.53
CA VAL A 182 -3.05 -12.76 9.86
C VAL A 182 -3.48 -12.37 11.27
N ARG A 183 -2.50 -12.26 12.18
CA ARG A 183 -2.75 -12.07 13.62
C ARG A 183 -2.39 -10.68 14.07
N LEU A 184 -3.17 -10.11 14.98
CA LEU A 184 -2.89 -8.81 15.58
C LEU A 184 -1.73 -8.98 16.58
N VAL A 185 -0.69 -8.16 16.42
CA VAL A 185 0.51 -8.16 17.26
C VAL A 185 0.50 -6.98 18.21
N GLY A 186 0.13 -5.79 17.71
CA GLY A 186 0.13 -4.59 18.52
C GLY A 186 -0.68 -3.46 17.92
N ALA A 187 -1.30 -2.66 18.78
CA ALA A 187 -1.98 -1.43 18.41
C ALA A 187 -1.86 -0.42 19.56
N PRO A 188 -1.51 0.84 19.28
CA PRO A 188 -1.62 1.88 20.28
C PRO A 188 -3.10 2.08 20.66
N LEU A 189 -3.33 2.64 21.84
CA LEU A 189 -4.64 3.10 22.26
C LEU A 189 -5.20 4.15 21.29
N SER A 190 -6.53 4.20 21.13
CA SER A 190 -7.21 5.09 20.19
C SER A 190 -6.85 6.57 20.37
N SER A 191 -6.60 7.02 21.61
CA SER A 191 -6.22 8.43 21.82
C SER A 191 -4.86 8.79 21.20
N ILE A 192 -4.05 7.81 20.80
CA ILE A 192 -2.83 7.97 20.01
C ILE A 192 -3.11 7.62 18.54
N GLY A 193 -3.67 6.43 18.29
CA GLY A 193 -3.92 5.87 16.95
C GLY A 193 -4.87 6.68 16.08
N LYS A 194 -5.75 7.47 16.72
CA LYS A 194 -6.66 8.43 16.08
C LYS A 194 -6.73 9.75 16.84
N PHE A 195 -5.61 10.22 17.38
CA PHE A 195 -5.52 11.54 18.02
C PHE A 195 -6.09 12.64 17.10
N GLY A 196 -6.89 13.55 17.67
CA GLY A 196 -7.64 14.58 16.95
C GLY A 196 -8.91 14.07 16.23
N ALA A 197 -8.99 12.75 15.98
CA ALA A 197 -10.11 12.06 15.36
C ALA A 197 -10.68 12.84 14.17
N ASP A 198 -11.98 13.15 14.19
CA ASP A 198 -12.68 13.81 13.10
C ASP A 198 -12.20 15.26 12.88
N THR A 199 -11.82 15.98 13.95
CA THR A 199 -11.37 17.38 13.86
C THR A 199 -10.07 17.51 13.09
N ASP A 200 -9.14 16.57 13.29
CA ASP A 200 -7.85 16.58 12.61
C ASP A 200 -7.89 15.76 11.32
N ASN A 201 -8.98 15.04 11.03
CA ASN A 201 -9.06 14.22 9.82
C ASN A 201 -8.96 15.12 8.57
N TRP A 202 -8.18 14.69 7.58
CA TRP A 202 -7.81 15.48 6.40
C TRP A 202 -7.09 16.83 6.68
N VAL A 203 -6.57 17.06 7.89
CA VAL A 203 -5.85 18.29 8.25
C VAL A 203 -4.35 18.06 8.40
N PHE A 204 -3.57 19.06 7.95
CA PHE A 204 -2.18 19.30 8.33
C PHE A 204 -2.09 20.69 9.00
N PRO A 205 -1.31 20.90 10.09
CA PRO A 205 -0.41 19.95 10.78
C PRO A 205 -1.14 18.75 11.41
N ARG A 206 -0.44 17.62 11.54
CA ARG A 206 -0.98 16.37 12.08
C ARG A 206 -0.09 15.78 13.16
N HIS A 207 -0.70 15.23 14.21
CA HIS A 207 0.00 14.67 15.38
C HIS A 207 -0.50 13.26 15.77
N THR A 208 -1.08 12.52 14.83
CA THR A 208 -1.66 11.19 15.04
C THR A 208 -0.60 10.09 14.90
N GLY A 209 -0.51 9.18 15.87
CA GLY A 209 0.30 7.97 15.80
C GLY A 209 -0.43 6.81 15.12
N ASP A 210 -0.82 7.00 13.86
CA ASP A 210 -1.71 6.09 13.12
C ASP A 210 -0.99 4.82 12.61
N PHE A 211 -0.75 3.86 13.50
CA PHE A 211 -0.16 2.57 13.14
C PHE A 211 -0.74 1.38 13.92
N SER A 212 -0.65 0.20 13.34
CA SER A 212 -0.87 -1.08 14.01
C SER A 212 0.03 -2.15 13.39
N LEU A 213 0.26 -3.23 14.16
CA LEU A 213 1.17 -4.31 13.82
C LEU A 213 0.39 -5.62 13.72
N PHE A 214 0.64 -6.35 12.65
CA PHE A 214 0.12 -7.68 12.41
C PHE A 214 1.25 -8.64 12.07
N ARG A 215 1.00 -9.95 12.11
CA ARG A 215 1.93 -10.96 11.62
C ARG A 215 1.23 -11.95 10.71
N VAL A 216 1.87 -12.25 9.59
CA VAL A 216 1.44 -13.30 8.66
C VAL A 216 2.01 -14.64 9.11
N TYR A 217 1.17 -15.68 9.07
CA TYR A 217 1.54 -17.07 9.33
C TYR A 217 1.34 -17.91 8.06
N ASP A 218 2.16 -18.94 7.90
CA ASP A 218 2.01 -19.94 6.84
C ASP A 218 0.94 -20.99 7.19
N ASP A 219 0.62 -21.86 6.23
CA ASP A 219 -0.41 -22.90 6.39
C ASP A 219 -0.07 -23.94 7.46
N ASN A 220 1.21 -24.04 7.86
CA ASN A 220 1.67 -24.90 8.94
C ASN A 220 1.56 -24.22 10.32
N GLY A 221 1.13 -22.96 10.36
CA GLY A 221 1.02 -22.16 11.57
C GLY A 221 2.35 -21.59 12.07
N ASN A 222 3.40 -21.57 11.24
CA ASN A 222 4.66 -20.89 11.56
C ASN A 222 4.62 -19.43 11.09
N ALA A 223 5.39 -18.56 11.75
CA ALA A 223 5.56 -17.19 11.30
C ALA A 223 6.14 -17.17 9.87
N PHE A 224 5.46 -16.49 8.96
CA PHE A 224 5.88 -16.40 7.57
C PHE A 224 7.25 -15.73 7.44
N THR A 225 8.10 -16.25 6.56
CA THR A 225 9.43 -15.67 6.26
C THR A 225 9.36 -15.01 4.88
N PRO A 226 9.23 -13.67 4.80
CA PRO A 226 9.15 -12.99 3.51
C PRO A 226 10.50 -12.98 2.80
N ALA A 227 10.48 -13.01 1.47
CA ALA A 227 11.69 -12.89 0.66
C ALA A 227 12.41 -11.55 0.87
N GLN A 228 11.65 -10.48 1.16
CA GLN A 228 12.16 -9.16 1.51
C GLN A 228 11.40 -8.58 2.70
N HIS A 229 12.08 -7.73 3.49
CA HIS A 229 11.43 -6.86 4.46
C HIS A 229 12.16 -5.51 4.54
N LEU A 230 11.42 -4.45 4.87
CA LEU A 230 11.97 -3.11 4.95
C LEU A 230 12.76 -2.93 6.25
N LYS A 231 13.93 -2.32 6.13
CA LYS A 231 14.72 -1.86 7.28
C LYS A 231 14.18 -0.51 7.75
N VAL A 232 13.88 -0.40 9.04
CA VAL A 232 13.41 0.86 9.63
C VAL A 232 14.62 1.74 9.92
N ASN A 233 14.70 2.89 9.25
CA ASN A 233 15.71 3.91 9.53
C ASN A 233 15.17 4.92 10.56
N ILE A 234 15.85 5.02 11.70
CA ILE A 234 15.51 5.90 12.83
C ILE A 234 16.23 7.25 12.81
N ALA A 235 17.01 7.53 11.76
CA ALA A 235 17.64 8.83 11.58
C ALA A 235 16.57 9.92 11.39
N PRO A 236 16.83 11.15 11.89
CA PRO A 236 15.92 12.28 11.65
C PRO A 236 15.82 12.56 10.16
N ARG A 237 14.63 12.98 9.72
CA ARG A 237 14.36 13.36 8.32
C ARG A 237 14.61 14.84 8.10
N THR A 238 15.18 15.16 6.95
CA THR A 238 15.44 16.53 6.53
C THR A 238 14.55 16.93 5.34
N PRO A 239 14.08 18.19 5.27
CA PRO A 239 13.35 18.68 4.12
C PRO A 239 14.13 18.49 2.82
N GLY A 240 13.45 18.04 1.76
CA GLY A 240 14.05 17.78 0.45
C GLY A 240 14.62 16.38 0.26
N GLU A 241 14.57 15.50 1.27
CA GLU A 241 14.88 14.08 1.09
C GLU A 241 13.94 13.42 0.07
N PHE A 242 14.51 12.56 -0.78
CA PHE A 242 13.72 11.73 -1.68
C PHE A 242 12.78 10.82 -0.86
N THR A 243 11.52 10.77 -1.27
CA THR A 243 10.53 9.86 -0.69
C THR A 243 9.82 9.11 -1.82
N MET A 244 9.61 7.82 -1.60
CA MET A 244 8.82 6.97 -2.49
C MET A 244 7.75 6.29 -1.65
N VAL A 245 6.51 6.39 -2.10
CA VAL A 245 5.37 5.66 -1.53
C VAL A 245 4.99 4.56 -2.51
N PHE A 246 4.96 3.32 -2.03
CA PHE A 246 4.58 2.16 -2.83
C PHE A 246 3.43 1.47 -2.10
N GLY A 247 2.27 1.38 -2.76
CA GLY A 247 1.09 0.75 -2.21
C GLY A 247 0.00 0.52 -3.25
N TYR A 248 -1.22 0.32 -2.77
CA TYR A 248 -2.39 -0.09 -3.55
C TYR A 248 -3.46 1.02 -3.53
N PRO A 249 -3.31 2.08 -4.32
CA PRO A 249 -4.34 3.11 -4.42
C PRO A 249 -5.64 2.52 -4.99
N GLY A 250 -6.78 2.86 -4.39
CA GLY A 250 -8.07 2.24 -4.73
C GLY A 250 -8.66 2.73 -6.06
N ARG A 251 -8.95 4.04 -6.17
CA ARG A 251 -9.55 4.63 -7.35
C ARG A 251 -9.13 6.09 -7.50
N THR A 252 -8.84 6.49 -8.73
CA THR A 252 -8.68 7.90 -9.14
C THR A 252 -9.58 8.18 -10.34
N GLN A 253 -9.85 9.46 -10.61
CA GLN A 253 -10.70 9.91 -11.71
C GLN A 253 -10.09 11.13 -12.41
N GLU A 254 -8.78 11.10 -12.65
CA GLU A 254 -8.01 12.25 -13.19
C GLU A 254 -8.46 12.70 -14.59
N TYR A 255 -9.21 11.87 -15.31
CA TYR A 255 -9.63 12.11 -16.69
C TYR A 255 -11.12 12.42 -16.84
N LEU A 256 -11.82 12.79 -15.75
CA LEU A 256 -13.21 13.22 -15.86
C LEU A 256 -13.34 14.42 -16.79
N THR A 257 -14.38 14.38 -17.62
CA THR A 257 -14.81 15.55 -18.39
C THR A 257 -15.40 16.62 -17.48
N ALA A 258 -15.47 17.86 -17.98
CA ALA A 258 -16.10 18.95 -17.23
C ALA A 258 -17.55 18.65 -16.82
N VAL A 259 -18.29 17.89 -17.64
CA VAL A 259 -19.67 17.50 -17.34
C VAL A 259 -19.75 16.46 -16.22
N GLU A 260 -18.87 15.45 -16.24
CA GLU A 260 -18.80 14.47 -15.15
C GLU A 260 -18.33 15.11 -13.84
N MET A 261 -17.43 16.09 -13.92
CA MET A 261 -16.99 16.86 -12.76
C MET A 261 -18.13 17.70 -12.18
N ASP A 262 -18.94 18.35 -13.03
CA ASP A 262 -20.12 19.09 -12.60
C ASP A 262 -21.14 18.19 -11.88
N GLN A 263 -21.39 17.00 -12.42
CA GLN A 263 -22.24 16.00 -11.77
C GLN A 263 -21.69 15.59 -10.40
N LEU A 264 -20.39 15.28 -10.30
CA LEU A 264 -19.78 14.88 -9.04
C LEU A 264 -19.93 15.96 -7.96
N VAL A 265 -19.75 17.23 -8.33
CA VAL A 265 -19.78 18.36 -7.37
C VAL A 265 -21.21 18.79 -7.02
N ASN A 266 -22.13 18.80 -7.99
CA ASN A 266 -23.44 19.42 -7.81
C ASN A 266 -24.58 18.41 -7.58
N VAL A 267 -24.32 17.10 -7.69
CA VAL A 267 -25.34 16.04 -7.54
C VAL A 267 -24.93 14.95 -6.56
N GLU A 268 -23.68 14.45 -6.64
CA GLU A 268 -23.26 13.26 -5.88
C GLU A 268 -22.68 13.55 -4.50
N ASN A 269 -21.87 14.62 -4.36
CA ASN A 269 -21.25 15.05 -3.09
C ASN A 269 -22.19 15.92 -2.25
#